data_AF-A0A3Q2X2K6-F1
#
_entry.id   AF-A0A3Q2X2K6-F1
#
_cell.length_a   1.000
_cell.length_b   1.000
_cell.length_c   1.000
_cell.angle_alpha   90.00
_cell.angle_beta   90.00
_cell.angle_gamma   90.00
#
_symmetry.space_group_name_H-M   'P 1'
#
loop_
_entity.id
_entity.type
_entity.pdbx_description
1 polymer ?
#
loop_
_entity_poly.entity_id
_entity_poly.type
_entity_poly.pdbx_seq_one_letter_code
_entity_poly.pdbx_strand_id
1 'polypeptide(L)'
;MSVFVFLLLITVASAKVFERCDWARKLKANGMDGYGGVSLANWVCLTKHESNYNTKATNRNTDGSTDFGIFQINSRWWCNDRRIHSANGCNIDCNVLLTDDVTSAINCAKRIVREQGITAWVAWRARCQGQDLRPYLSGCGL
;
A
#
# COMPACT_ATOMS: atom_id res chain seq x y z
N MET A 1 -45.13 -11.88 20.18
CA MET A 1 -43.65 -11.82 20.27
C MET A 1 -43.09 -11.74 18.86
N SER A 2 -42.67 -10.56 18.42
CA SER A 2 -42.08 -10.38 17.09
C SER A 2 -40.60 -10.78 17.14
N VAL A 3 -40.22 -11.81 16.40
CA VAL A 3 -38.83 -12.24 16.23
C VAL A 3 -38.22 -11.37 15.12
N PHE A 4 -37.38 -10.42 15.50
CA PHE A 4 -36.55 -9.68 14.54
C PHE A 4 -35.35 -10.53 14.18
N VAL A 5 -35.36 -11.11 12.98
CA VAL A 5 -34.20 -11.78 12.39
C VAL A 5 -33.26 -10.70 11.87
N PHE A 6 -32.20 -10.41 12.63
CA PHE A 6 -31.08 -9.59 12.14
C PHE A 6 -30.26 -10.41 11.15
N LEU A 7 -30.39 -10.09 9.85
CA LEU A 7 -29.51 -10.61 8.81
C LEU A 7 -28.13 -9.96 8.98
N LEU A 8 -27.17 -10.68 9.57
CA LEU A 8 -25.77 -10.26 9.57
C LEU A 8 -25.22 -10.41 8.15
N LEU A 9 -25.14 -9.30 7.42
CA LEU A 9 -24.38 -9.22 6.16
C LEU A 9 -22.89 -9.39 6.51
N ILE A 10 -22.42 -10.63 6.52
CA ILE A 10 -20.99 -10.93 6.53
C ILE A 10 -20.49 -10.54 5.14
N THR A 11 -20.03 -9.30 4.99
CA THR A 11 -19.26 -8.91 3.80
C THR A 11 -17.98 -9.71 3.82
N VAL A 12 -17.95 -10.81 3.06
CA VAL A 12 -16.69 -11.48 2.72
C VAL A 12 -15.91 -10.45 1.91
N ALA A 13 -15.03 -9.72 2.59
CA ALA A 13 -14.21 -8.73 1.94
C ALA A 13 -13.23 -9.53 1.06
N SER A 14 -13.55 -9.68 -0.22
CA SER A 14 -12.61 -10.20 -1.21
C SER A 14 -11.35 -9.33 -1.21
N ALA A 15 -10.18 -9.92 -1.44
CA ALA A 15 -8.95 -9.15 -1.56
C ALA A 15 -8.95 -8.40 -2.90
N LYS A 16 -8.92 -7.07 -2.88
CA LYS A 16 -8.73 -6.31 -4.11
C LYS A 16 -7.27 -6.40 -4.55
N VAL A 17 -7.06 -7.05 -5.68
CA VAL A 17 -5.80 -7.02 -6.45
C VAL A 17 -6.03 -6.10 -7.64
N PHE A 18 -5.26 -5.03 -7.76
CA PHE A 18 -5.39 -4.14 -8.92
C PHE A 18 -4.68 -4.71 -10.14
N GLU A 19 -5.30 -4.53 -11.31
CA GLU A 19 -4.58 -4.62 -12.57
C GLU A 19 -3.58 -3.45 -12.70
N ARG A 20 -2.44 -3.70 -13.36
CA ARG A 20 -1.32 -2.74 -13.44
C ARG A 20 -1.75 -1.34 -13.90
N CYS A 21 -2.52 -1.26 -14.97
CA CYS A 21 -2.93 0.05 -15.52
C CYS A 21 -4.04 0.72 -14.71
N ASP A 22 -4.94 -0.05 -14.09
CA ASP A 22 -5.92 0.49 -13.15
C ASP A 22 -5.22 1.09 -11.93
N TRP A 23 -4.18 0.41 -11.43
CA TRP A 23 -3.36 0.92 -10.35
C TRP A 23 -2.60 2.19 -10.73
N ALA A 24 -1.96 2.20 -11.90
CA ALA A 24 -1.28 3.39 -12.41
C ALA A 24 -2.22 4.60 -12.52
N ARG A 25 -3.44 4.39 -13.06
CA ARG A 25 -4.48 5.44 -13.12
C ARG A 25 -4.90 5.90 -11.73
N LYS A 26 -5.10 4.98 -10.79
CA LYS A 26 -5.47 5.31 -9.40
C LYS A 26 -4.38 6.14 -8.71
N LEU A 27 -3.11 5.75 -8.85
CA LEU A 27 -1.96 6.50 -8.34
C LEU A 27 -1.88 7.91 -8.96
N LYS A 28 -1.98 8.02 -10.29
CA LYS A 28 -1.95 9.31 -11.00
C LYS A 28 -3.08 10.24 -10.54
N ALA A 29 -4.30 9.72 -10.44
CA ALA A 29 -5.46 10.46 -9.94
C ALA A 29 -5.32 10.93 -8.49
N ASN A 30 -4.48 10.27 -7.69
CA ASN A 30 -4.16 10.67 -6.32
C ASN A 30 -2.89 11.53 -6.23
N GLY A 31 -2.38 12.06 -7.35
CA GLY A 31 -1.24 12.97 -7.37
C GLY A 31 0.07 12.32 -6.94
N MET A 32 0.25 11.03 -7.26
CA MET A 32 1.49 10.30 -6.95
C MET A 32 2.57 10.49 -8.01
N ASP A 33 2.19 10.87 -9.24
CA ASP A 33 3.14 11.10 -10.33
C ASP A 33 3.99 12.36 -10.05
N GLY A 34 5.27 12.17 -9.76
CA GLY A 34 6.21 13.23 -9.39
C GLY A 34 6.21 13.57 -7.89
N TYR A 35 5.38 12.93 -7.06
CA TYR A 35 5.33 13.23 -5.63
C TYR A 35 6.67 12.93 -4.95
N GLY A 36 7.26 13.93 -4.28
CA GLY A 36 8.57 13.78 -3.64
C GLY A 36 9.70 13.44 -4.62
N GLY A 37 9.56 13.83 -5.89
CA GLY A 37 10.52 13.50 -6.96
C GLY A 37 10.39 12.07 -7.49
N VAL A 38 9.35 11.33 -7.09
CA VAL A 38 9.13 9.93 -7.49
C VAL A 38 8.14 9.86 -8.65
N SER A 39 8.57 9.36 -9.80
CA SER A 39 7.69 9.20 -10.97
C SER A 39 6.63 8.12 -10.78
N LEU A 40 5.54 8.19 -11.54
CA LEU A 40 4.46 7.19 -11.49
C LEU A 40 4.97 5.74 -11.69
N ALA A 41 5.91 5.53 -12.61
CA ALA A 41 6.45 4.20 -12.90
C ALA A 41 7.17 3.59 -11.68
N ASN A 42 7.82 4.41 -10.84
CA ASN A 42 8.45 3.95 -9.61
C ASN A 42 7.43 3.42 -8.61
N TRP A 43 6.29 4.10 -8.45
CA TRP A 43 5.21 3.66 -7.56
C TRP A 43 4.57 2.35 -8.02
N VAL A 44 4.36 2.20 -9.33
CA VAL A 44 3.83 0.96 -9.90
C VAL A 44 4.85 -0.18 -9.74
N CYS A 45 6.14 0.06 -9.99
CA CYS A 45 7.19 -0.93 -9.75
C CYS A 45 7.28 -1.37 -8.28
N LEU A 46 7.28 -0.41 -7.35
CA LEU A 46 7.34 -0.66 -5.91
C LEU A 46 6.20 -1.59 -5.49
N THR A 47 4.97 -1.23 -5.81
CA THR A 47 3.78 -2.00 -5.41
C THR A 47 3.66 -3.35 -6.12
N LYS A 48 4.23 -3.50 -7.32
CA LYS A 48 4.36 -4.82 -7.97
C LYS A 48 5.21 -5.76 -7.12
N HIS A 49 6.36 -5.27 -6.65
CA HIS A 49 7.34 -6.11 -5.97
C HIS A 49 7.09 -6.27 -4.47
N GLU A 50 6.42 -5.32 -3.84
CA GLU A 50 6.02 -5.41 -2.43
C GLU A 50 4.82 -6.34 -2.24
N SER A 51 3.76 -6.21 -3.06
CA SER A 51 2.48 -6.87 -2.78
C SER A 51 1.83 -7.53 -3.98
N ASN A 52 2.43 -7.46 -5.16
CA ASN A 52 1.78 -7.82 -6.41
C ASN A 52 0.42 -7.09 -6.59
N TYR A 53 0.37 -5.81 -6.23
CA TYR A 53 -0.82 -4.95 -6.26
C TYR A 53 -1.98 -5.40 -5.35
N ASN A 54 -1.73 -6.28 -4.38
CA ASN A 54 -2.74 -6.80 -3.48
C ASN A 54 -2.92 -5.88 -2.25
N THR A 55 -4.10 -5.29 -2.10
CA THR A 55 -4.46 -4.45 -0.95
C THR A 55 -4.48 -5.20 0.38
N LYS A 56 -4.60 -6.53 0.38
CA LYS A 56 -4.64 -7.36 1.59
C LYS A 56 -3.35 -8.11 1.89
N ALA A 57 -2.27 -7.80 1.16
CA ALA A 57 -0.98 -8.42 1.43
C ALA A 57 -0.51 -8.10 2.86
N THR A 58 -0.05 -9.13 3.57
CA THR A 58 0.60 -8.98 4.87
C THR A 58 1.83 -9.86 4.95
N ASN A 59 2.92 -9.35 5.50
CA ASN A 59 4.14 -10.09 5.71
C ASN A 59 4.59 -9.96 7.18
N ARG A 60 4.82 -11.08 7.87
CA ARG A 60 5.29 -11.06 9.27
C ARG A 60 6.82 -11.11 9.30
N ASN A 61 7.44 -10.12 9.94
CA ASN A 61 8.88 -10.04 10.07
C ASN A 61 9.38 -10.77 11.33
N THR A 62 10.66 -11.15 11.31
CA THR A 62 11.33 -11.86 12.41
C THR A 62 11.45 -11.01 13.69
N ASP A 63 11.48 -9.68 13.55
CA ASP A 63 11.47 -8.73 14.67
C ASP A 63 10.08 -8.54 15.31
N GLY A 64 9.09 -9.33 14.85
CA GLY A 64 7.72 -9.32 15.34
C GLY A 64 6.82 -8.27 14.68
N SER A 65 7.34 -7.30 13.92
CA SER A 65 6.53 -6.35 13.14
C SER A 65 5.83 -7.04 11.98
N THR A 66 4.84 -6.38 11.39
CA THR A 66 4.13 -6.85 10.20
C THR A 66 4.07 -5.73 9.17
N ASP A 67 4.24 -6.06 7.90
CA ASP A 67 4.04 -5.15 6.77
C ASP A 67 2.62 -5.27 6.23
N PHE A 68 1.98 -4.15 5.93
CA PHE A 68 0.55 -4.11 5.60
C PHE A 68 0.27 -3.48 4.23
N GLY A 69 -0.60 -4.17 3.50
CA GLY A 69 -1.31 -3.66 2.34
C GLY A 69 -0.44 -3.50 1.09
N ILE A 70 -0.98 -2.75 0.13
CA ILE A 70 -0.41 -2.66 -1.23
C ILE A 70 1.01 -2.08 -1.27
N PHE A 71 1.36 -1.25 -0.27
CA PHE A 71 2.69 -0.64 -0.12
C PHE A 71 3.57 -1.37 0.92
N GLN A 72 3.10 -2.46 1.54
CA GLN A 72 3.82 -3.17 2.62
C GLN A 72 4.37 -2.22 3.70
N ILE A 73 3.49 -1.39 4.27
CA ILE A 73 3.86 -0.40 5.29
C ILE A 73 4.02 -1.11 6.65
N ASN A 74 5.19 -0.95 7.26
CA ASN A 74 5.60 -1.67 8.46
C ASN A 74 4.97 -1.12 9.76
N SER A 75 4.46 -2.01 10.62
CA SER A 75 3.81 -1.65 11.90
C SER A 75 4.75 -1.19 13.01
N ARG A 76 6.07 -1.39 12.92
CA ARG A 76 7.00 -0.81 13.90
C ARG A 76 7.05 0.70 13.81
N TRP A 77 6.92 1.24 12.60
CA TRP A 77 7.23 2.64 12.32
C TRP A 77 6.01 3.48 11.99
N TRP A 78 5.06 2.94 11.22
CA TRP A 78 4.12 3.80 10.49
C TRP A 78 2.66 3.65 10.91
N CYS A 79 2.25 2.49 11.41
CA CYS A 79 0.88 2.24 11.85
C CYS A 79 0.86 1.39 13.12
N ASN A 80 -0.25 1.42 13.86
CA ASN A 80 -0.42 0.63 15.07
C ASN A 80 -1.24 -0.65 14.78
N ASP A 81 -0.66 -1.83 14.99
CA ASP A 81 -1.35 -3.12 14.88
C ASP A 81 -1.80 -3.71 16.24
N ARG A 82 -1.50 -2.99 17.34
CA ARG A 82 -1.78 -3.36 18.74
C ARG A 82 -1.11 -4.66 19.19
N ARG A 83 -0.15 -5.19 18.42
CA ARG A 83 0.62 -6.40 18.75
C ARG A 83 2.03 -6.08 19.24
N ILE A 84 2.58 -4.96 18.78
CA ILE A 84 3.90 -4.47 19.16
C ILE A 84 3.85 -2.99 19.53
N HIS A 85 4.89 -2.50 20.22
CA HIS A 85 5.11 -1.06 20.31
C HIS A 85 5.46 -0.49 18.93
N SER A 86 4.81 0.62 18.59
CA SER A 86 4.91 1.29 17.29
C SER A 86 5.13 2.79 17.48
N ALA A 87 5.98 3.38 16.62
CA ALA A 87 6.12 4.83 16.52
C ALA A 87 4.87 5.50 15.87
N ASN A 88 4.06 4.71 15.15
CA ASN A 88 2.80 5.13 14.54
C ASN A 88 2.89 6.45 13.74
N GLY A 89 3.91 6.60 12.89
CA GLY A 89 4.21 7.85 12.17
C GLY A 89 3.10 8.36 11.25
N CYS A 90 2.18 7.49 10.79
CA CYS A 90 1.00 7.89 10.02
C CYS A 90 -0.25 8.11 10.89
N ASN A 91 -0.18 7.86 12.20
CA ASN A 91 -1.27 7.99 13.16
C ASN A 91 -2.55 7.22 12.77
N ILE A 92 -2.41 5.93 12.46
CA ILE A 92 -3.50 5.07 11.97
C ILE A 92 -3.40 3.65 12.54
N ASP A 93 -4.54 2.96 12.68
CA ASP A 93 -4.55 1.50 12.89
C ASP A 93 -4.14 0.80 11.58
N CYS A 94 -3.24 -0.19 11.64
CA CYS A 94 -2.72 -0.86 10.44
C CYS A 94 -3.81 -1.53 9.58
N ASN A 95 -4.95 -1.89 10.16
CA ASN A 95 -6.06 -2.51 9.43
C ASN A 95 -6.64 -1.62 8.32
N VAL A 96 -6.54 -0.29 8.43
CA VAL A 96 -7.05 0.62 7.37
C VAL A 96 -6.23 0.50 6.08
N LEU A 97 -4.98 0.01 6.19
CA LEU A 97 -4.11 -0.24 5.04
C LEU A 97 -4.49 -1.50 4.25
N LEU A 98 -5.38 -2.34 4.81
CA LEU A 98 -5.88 -3.58 4.20
C LEU A 98 -7.23 -3.40 3.49
N THR A 99 -7.71 -2.16 3.38
CA THR A 99 -9.00 -1.86 2.75
C THR A 99 -8.85 -1.70 1.24
N ASP A 100 -9.94 -1.94 0.51
CA ASP A 100 -9.99 -1.72 -0.94
C ASP A 100 -9.86 -0.23 -1.30
N ASP A 101 -10.23 0.66 -0.37
CA ASP A 101 -9.97 2.10 -0.46
C ASP A 101 -8.53 2.41 -0.05
N VAL A 102 -7.69 2.60 -1.05
CA VAL A 102 -6.26 2.88 -0.88
C VAL A 102 -5.91 4.27 -0.37
N THR A 103 -6.89 5.13 -0.05
CA THR A 103 -6.65 6.53 0.34
C THR A 103 -5.70 6.63 1.54
N SER A 104 -5.96 5.90 2.62
CA SER A 104 -5.09 5.89 3.81
C SER A 104 -3.69 5.35 3.49
N ALA A 105 -3.61 4.32 2.64
CA ALA A 105 -2.35 3.71 2.24
C ALA A 105 -1.49 4.68 1.40
N ILE A 106 -2.11 5.40 0.46
CA ILE A 106 -1.46 6.44 -0.35
C ILE A 106 -0.98 7.60 0.53
N ASN A 107 -1.81 8.08 1.45
CA ASN A 107 -1.46 9.19 2.33
C ASN A 107 -0.28 8.83 3.25
N CYS A 108 -0.26 7.59 3.76
CA CYS A 108 0.86 7.11 4.55
C CYS A 108 2.13 6.95 3.69
N ALA A 109 2.04 6.38 2.48
CA ALA A 109 3.19 6.31 1.57
C ALA A 109 3.77 7.70 1.21
N LYS A 110 2.91 8.71 1.03
CA LYS A 110 3.34 10.11 0.86
C LYS A 110 4.10 10.64 2.07
N ARG A 111 3.61 10.37 3.29
CA ARG A 111 4.32 10.73 4.53
C ARG A 111 5.72 10.11 4.54
N ILE A 112 5.81 8.81 4.27
CA ILE A 112 7.09 8.07 4.27
C ILE A 112 8.07 8.68 3.27
N VAL A 113 7.65 8.93 2.02
CA VAL A 113 8.54 9.54 1.02
C VAL A 113 8.98 10.94 1.40
N ARG A 114 8.12 11.75 2.03
CA ARG A 114 8.52 13.08 2.51
C ARG A 114 9.60 13.02 3.59
N GLU A 115 9.60 11.98 4.44
CA GLU A 115 10.54 11.86 5.55
C GLU A 115 11.80 11.07 5.21
N GLN A 116 11.69 10.02 4.38
CA GLN A 116 12.75 9.04 4.14
C GLN A 116 13.06 8.81 2.66
N GLY A 117 12.26 9.38 1.75
CA GLY A 117 12.33 9.09 0.32
C GLY A 117 11.79 7.69 -0.03
N ILE A 118 11.74 7.39 -1.33
CA ILE A 118 11.29 6.06 -1.82
C ILE A 118 12.29 4.95 -1.49
N THR A 119 13.52 5.31 -1.14
CA THR A 119 14.54 4.37 -0.64
C THR A 119 14.15 3.73 0.67
N ALA A 120 13.07 4.11 1.36
CA ALA A 120 12.57 3.38 2.53
C ALA A 120 12.15 1.92 2.19
N TRP A 121 11.66 1.67 0.97
CA TRP A 121 11.17 0.36 0.55
C TRP A 121 12.29 -0.54 0.03
N VAL A 122 12.49 -1.69 0.69
CA VAL A 122 13.52 -2.67 0.35
C VAL A 122 13.28 -3.23 -1.05
N ALA A 123 12.03 -3.58 -1.40
CA ALA A 123 11.75 -4.17 -2.71
C ALA A 123 11.99 -3.16 -3.84
N TRP A 124 11.71 -1.87 -3.61
CA TRP A 124 12.03 -0.82 -4.60
C TRP A 124 13.53 -0.70 -4.83
N ARG A 125 14.34 -0.65 -3.76
CA ARG A 125 15.82 -0.62 -3.89
C ARG A 125 16.34 -1.84 -4.67
N ALA A 126 15.80 -3.01 -4.39
CA ALA A 126 16.27 -4.26 -4.98
C ALA A 126 15.80 -4.50 -6.42
N ARG A 127 14.61 -4.00 -6.80
CA ARG A 127 13.93 -4.39 -8.05
C ARG A 127 13.60 -3.24 -9.00
N CYS A 128 13.64 -2.00 -8.52
CA CYS A 128 13.22 -0.83 -9.29
C CYS A 128 14.34 0.20 -9.47
N GLN A 129 15.18 0.38 -8.46
CA GLN A 129 16.24 1.37 -8.50
C GLN A 129 17.23 1.09 -9.64
N GLY A 130 17.47 2.10 -10.48
CA GLY A 130 18.38 2.00 -11.63
C GLY A 130 17.88 1.15 -12.80
N GLN A 131 16.64 0.65 -12.75
CA GLN A 131 16.06 -0.17 -13.82
C GLN A 131 15.29 0.69 -14.83
N ASP A 132 15.09 0.14 -16.04
CA ASP A 132 14.12 0.70 -16.98
C ASP A 132 12.70 0.41 -16.50
N LEU A 133 12.00 1.45 -16.06
CA LEU A 133 10.64 1.34 -15.53
C LEU A 133 9.54 1.61 -16.56
N ARG A 134 9.88 1.89 -17.84
CA ARG A 134 8.88 2.08 -18.91
C ARG A 134 7.85 0.94 -19.01
N PRO A 135 8.22 -0.35 -18.86
CA PRO A 135 7.25 -1.45 -18.92
C PRO A 135 6.10 -1.35 -17.91
N TYR A 136 6.31 -0.67 -16.77
CA TYR A 136 5.27 -0.52 -15.75
C TYR A 136 4.11 0.36 -16.18
N LEU A 137 4.30 1.23 -17.18
CA LEU A 137 3.25 2.09 -17.73
C LEU A 137 2.91 1.78 -19.19
N SER A 138 3.64 0.86 -19.84
CA SER A 138 3.38 0.47 -21.23
C SER A 138 1.93 0.04 -21.44
N GLY A 139 1.28 0.55 -22.49
CA GLY A 139 -0.12 0.23 -22.83
C GLY A 139 -1.18 0.83 -21.89
N CYS A 140 -0.82 1.65 -20.90
CA CYS A 140 -1.81 2.24 -19.98
C CYS A 140 -2.47 3.53 -20.50
N GLY A 141 -1.93 4.14 -21.56
CA GLY A 141 -2.41 5.42 -22.11
C GLY A 141 -2.25 6.60 -21.14
N LEU A 142 -1.09 6.69 -20.48
CA LEU A 142 -0.78 7.64 -19.40
C LEU A 142 0.44 8.52 -19.66
#